data_AF-A0A1L9VYZ3-F1
#
_entry.id   AF-A0A1L9VYZ3-F1
#
_cell.length_a   1.000
_cell.length_b   1.000
_cell.length_c   1.000
_cell.angle_alpha   90.00
_cell.angle_beta   90.00
_cell.angle_gamma   90.00
#
_symmetry.space_group_name_H-M   'P 1'
#
loop_
_entity.id
_entity.type
_entity.pdbx_description
1 polymer ?
#
loop_
_entity_poly.entity_id
_entity_poly.type
_entity_poly.pdbx_seq_one_letter_code
_entity_poly.pdbx_strand_id
1 'polypeptide(L)'
;MVSFKLLTTLLTSTAAIAATATAPDFNTLNVTVIGARNNKSTLECWAIEPGFTESSQAGTAGSEVLNLGPVSGNASFSVLPAKFDGGRHNAPAMQWVVFLSGLAHITLPHSDKEAWIRGGKEGAILALDTVSVSGDGHITKYPSDEVTVAMQVPLKKKKVPGHQVLHDGACKGEEVSL
;
A
#
# COMPACT_ATOMS: atom_id res chain seq x y z
N MET A 1 57.49 -48.63 -18.28
CA MET A 1 56.04 -48.87 -18.20
C MET A 1 55.42 -47.72 -17.43
N VAL A 2 54.81 -46.75 -18.11
CA VAL A 2 54.05 -45.67 -17.46
C VAL A 2 52.67 -45.67 -18.09
N SER A 3 51.66 -46.02 -17.28
CA SER A 3 50.28 -46.19 -17.69
C SER A 3 49.56 -44.84 -17.63
N PHE A 4 49.15 -44.32 -18.79
CA PHE A 4 48.31 -43.13 -18.89
C PHE A 4 46.85 -43.55 -18.71
N LYS A 5 46.25 -43.28 -17.55
CA LYS A 5 44.80 -43.40 -17.36
C LYS A 5 44.13 -42.14 -17.90
N LEU A 6 43.43 -42.28 -19.02
CA LEU A 6 42.55 -41.25 -19.58
C LEU A 6 41.37 -41.06 -18.62
N LEU A 7 41.23 -39.87 -18.05
CA LEU A 7 40.13 -39.50 -17.17
C LEU A 7 39.07 -38.76 -18.01
N THR A 8 37.99 -39.45 -18.37
CA THR A 8 36.88 -38.88 -19.15
C THR A 8 35.99 -38.05 -18.23
N THR A 9 36.02 -36.72 -18.36
CA THR A 9 35.15 -35.81 -17.61
C THR A 9 33.78 -35.72 -18.30
N LEU A 10 32.73 -36.25 -17.68
CA LEU A 10 31.34 -36.01 -18.12
C LEU A 10 30.92 -34.60 -17.67
N LEU A 11 30.63 -33.71 -18.63
CA LEU A 11 29.90 -32.47 -18.35
C LEU A 11 28.39 -32.78 -18.27
N THR A 12 27.81 -32.70 -17.08
CA THR A 12 26.36 -32.72 -16.89
C THR A 12 25.80 -31.32 -17.09
N SER A 13 25.09 -31.10 -18.19
CA SER A 13 24.37 -29.86 -18.50
C SER A 13 23.13 -29.73 -17.60
N THR A 14 23.20 -28.92 -16.54
CA THR A 14 22.02 -28.55 -15.75
C THR A 14 21.23 -27.50 -16.52
N ALA A 15 20.08 -27.88 -17.09
CA ALA A 15 19.13 -26.93 -17.64
C ALA A 15 18.51 -26.12 -16.48
N ALA A 16 18.74 -24.81 -16.46
CA ALA A 16 18.08 -23.92 -15.53
C ALA A 16 16.60 -23.81 -15.92
N ILE A 17 15.71 -24.33 -15.07
CA ILE A 17 14.27 -24.10 -15.21
C ILE A 17 14.03 -22.64 -14.83
N ALA A 18 13.80 -21.79 -15.84
CA ALA A 18 13.32 -20.44 -15.60
C ALA A 18 11.90 -20.54 -15.03
N ALA A 19 11.75 -20.29 -13.73
CA ALA A 19 10.43 -20.09 -13.15
C ALA A 19 9.83 -18.82 -13.78
N THR A 20 8.84 -19.00 -14.66
CA THR A 20 7.93 -17.91 -15.02
C THR A 20 7.21 -17.52 -13.75
N ALA A 21 7.59 -16.38 -13.16
CA ALA A 21 6.79 -15.76 -12.14
C ALA A 21 5.46 -15.38 -12.80
N THR A 22 4.42 -16.15 -12.54
CA THR A 22 3.04 -15.69 -12.74
C THR A 22 2.88 -14.46 -11.87
N ALA A 23 2.82 -13.28 -12.50
CA ALA A 23 2.36 -12.09 -11.81
C ALA A 23 1.01 -12.43 -11.18
N PRO A 24 0.77 -12.08 -9.90
CA PRO A 24 -0.51 -12.39 -9.31
C PRO A 24 -1.58 -11.63 -10.10
N ASP A 25 -2.70 -12.31 -10.34
CA ASP A 25 -3.79 -11.81 -11.17
C ASP A 25 -4.63 -10.81 -10.35
N PHE A 26 -4.09 -9.59 -10.18
CA PHE A 26 -4.75 -8.55 -9.40
C PHE A 26 -5.76 -7.79 -10.27
N ASN A 27 -7.04 -8.15 -10.11
CA ASN A 27 -8.12 -7.41 -10.77
C ASN A 27 -8.30 -5.98 -10.21
N THR A 28 -7.72 -5.67 -9.04
CA THR A 28 -7.85 -4.36 -8.38
C THR A 28 -6.74 -4.07 -7.37
N LEU A 29 -6.69 -2.83 -6.91
CA LEU A 29 -5.89 -2.37 -5.79
C LEU A 29 -6.63 -2.64 -4.48
N ASN A 30 -6.07 -3.47 -3.61
CA ASN A 30 -6.51 -3.54 -2.22
C ASN A 30 -5.73 -2.55 -1.36
N VAL A 31 -6.42 -1.85 -0.48
CA VAL A 31 -5.84 -0.79 0.35
C VAL A 31 -6.30 -0.89 1.79
N THR A 32 -5.37 -0.63 2.71
CA THR A 32 -5.72 -0.41 4.11
C THR A 32 -6.42 0.95 4.22
N VAL A 33 -7.56 0.97 4.89
CA VAL A 33 -8.39 2.17 5.09
C VAL A 33 -8.50 2.50 6.56
N ILE A 34 -8.23 3.77 6.89
CA ILE A 34 -8.56 4.34 8.19
C ILE A 34 -9.96 4.94 8.09
N GLY A 35 -10.96 4.14 8.47
CA GLY A 35 -12.37 4.51 8.47
C GLY A 35 -12.82 5.11 9.80
N ALA A 36 -14.13 5.29 9.97
CA ALA A 36 -14.70 5.64 11.26
C ALA A 36 -16.07 4.98 11.48
N ARG A 37 -16.32 4.52 12.70
CA ARG A 37 -17.59 3.94 13.13
C ARG A 37 -17.85 4.35 14.58
N ASN A 38 -19.09 4.76 14.90
CA ASN A 38 -19.48 5.18 16.25
C ASN A 38 -18.54 6.24 16.85
N ASN A 39 -18.17 7.26 16.05
CA ASN A 39 -17.27 8.35 16.44
C ASN A 39 -15.83 7.91 16.80
N LYS A 40 -15.39 6.73 16.33
CA LYS A 40 -14.06 6.18 16.57
C LYS A 40 -13.43 5.73 15.25
N SER A 41 -12.13 5.93 15.09
CA SER A 41 -11.41 5.45 13.92
C SER A 41 -11.38 3.92 13.88
N THR A 42 -11.44 3.35 12.68
CA THR A 42 -11.39 1.91 12.41
C THR A 42 -10.31 1.62 11.37
N LEU A 43 -9.88 0.37 11.30
CA LEU A 43 -9.05 -0.13 10.19
C LEU A 43 -9.87 -1.17 9.44
N GLU A 44 -9.89 -1.08 8.11
CA GLU A 44 -10.56 -2.02 7.22
C GLU A 44 -9.67 -2.27 5.99
N CYS A 45 -9.82 -3.43 5.36
CA CYS A 45 -9.17 -3.75 4.09
C CYS A 45 -10.21 -3.68 2.98
N TRP A 46 -9.95 -2.84 1.97
CA TRP A 46 -10.89 -2.59 0.89
C TRP A 46 -10.28 -2.96 -0.45
N ALA A 47 -11.08 -3.58 -1.33
CA ALA A 47 -10.79 -3.72 -2.75
C ALA A 47 -11.44 -2.57 -3.51
N ILE A 48 -10.68 -1.79 -4.28
CA ILE A 48 -11.21 -0.61 -4.98
C ILE A 48 -12.00 -1.03 -6.24
N GLU A 49 -13.07 -0.32 -6.57
CA GLU A 49 -13.89 -0.59 -7.76
C GLU A 49 -13.85 0.60 -8.72
N PRO A 50 -13.89 0.37 -10.05
CA PRO A 50 -14.16 -0.91 -10.74
C PRO A 50 -12.93 -1.82 -10.94
N GLY A 51 -11.80 -1.54 -10.30
CA GLY A 51 -10.57 -2.29 -10.49
C GLY A 51 -9.68 -1.72 -11.58
N PHE A 52 -8.67 -2.49 -11.98
CA PHE A 52 -7.76 -2.13 -13.08
C PHE A 52 -8.46 -2.27 -14.43
N THR A 53 -8.12 -1.38 -15.35
CA THR A 53 -8.58 -1.37 -16.74
C THR A 53 -7.40 -1.12 -17.66
N GLU A 54 -7.49 -1.55 -18.91
CA GLU A 54 -6.43 -1.27 -19.89
C GLU A 54 -6.40 0.22 -20.25
N SER A 55 -5.23 0.84 -20.13
CA SER A 55 -5.02 2.24 -20.50
C SER A 55 -4.93 2.38 -22.02
N SER A 56 -5.59 3.40 -22.55
CA SER A 56 -5.43 3.87 -23.94
C SER A 56 -4.56 5.13 -24.04
N GLN A 57 -4.03 5.62 -22.91
CA GLN A 57 -3.28 6.86 -22.86
C GLN A 57 -1.85 6.67 -23.38
N ALA A 58 -1.38 7.59 -24.23
CA ALA A 58 -0.01 7.59 -24.69
C ALA A 58 0.97 7.60 -23.49
N GLY A 59 1.95 6.67 -23.49
CA GLY A 59 2.90 6.46 -22.40
C GLY A 59 2.56 5.30 -21.46
N THR A 60 1.29 4.88 -21.41
CA THR A 60 0.83 3.71 -20.63
C THR A 60 -0.10 2.80 -21.44
N ALA A 61 -0.19 2.98 -22.76
CA ALA A 61 -1.08 2.20 -23.61
C ALA A 61 -0.82 0.69 -23.46
N GLY A 62 -1.87 -0.09 -23.22
CA GLY A 62 -1.80 -1.54 -22.98
C GLY A 62 -1.43 -1.95 -21.55
N SER A 63 -1.16 -1.01 -20.64
CA SER A 63 -0.93 -1.30 -19.22
C SER A 63 -2.22 -1.21 -18.41
N GLU A 64 -2.20 -1.81 -17.22
CA GLU A 64 -3.27 -1.69 -16.24
C GLU A 64 -3.25 -0.31 -15.56
N VAL A 65 -4.44 0.30 -15.43
CA VAL A 65 -4.65 1.56 -14.73
C VAL A 65 -5.95 1.51 -13.93
N LEU A 66 -5.90 2.02 -12.70
CA LEU A 66 -7.05 2.16 -11.83
C LEU A 66 -7.27 3.64 -11.48
N ASN A 67 -8.52 4.09 -11.50
CA ASN A 67 -8.88 5.44 -11.12
C ASN A 67 -9.02 5.56 -9.59
N LEU A 68 -8.18 6.39 -8.97
CA LEU A 68 -8.19 6.63 -7.52
C LEU A 68 -9.32 7.57 -7.04
N GLY A 69 -10.24 7.94 -7.93
CA GLY A 69 -11.36 8.84 -7.66
C GLY A 69 -11.02 10.32 -7.87
N PRO A 70 -12.03 11.21 -7.82
CA PRO A 70 -11.82 12.63 -8.05
C PRO A 70 -11.12 13.30 -6.86
N VAL A 71 -10.07 14.07 -7.15
CA VAL A 71 -9.30 14.87 -6.19
C VAL A 71 -9.67 16.35 -6.31
N SER A 72 -9.57 17.14 -5.25
CA SER A 72 -9.96 18.57 -5.32
C SER A 72 -9.16 19.52 -4.43
N GLY A 73 -7.90 19.23 -4.17
CA GLY A 73 -7.01 20.08 -3.39
C GLY A 73 -5.57 19.97 -3.85
N ASN A 74 -4.69 20.74 -3.22
CA ASN A 74 -3.25 20.60 -3.44
C ASN A 74 -2.79 19.27 -2.83
N ALA A 75 -2.02 18.51 -3.59
CA ALA A 75 -1.24 17.42 -3.02
C ALA A 75 -0.06 17.99 -2.22
N SER A 76 0.33 17.29 -1.16
CA SER A 76 1.53 17.60 -0.39
C SER A 76 2.54 16.46 -0.49
N PHE A 77 3.82 16.84 -0.53
CA PHE A 77 4.95 15.92 -0.47
C PHE A 77 5.67 16.16 0.86
N SER A 78 5.62 15.17 1.74
CA SER A 78 6.12 15.26 3.11
C SER A 78 7.35 14.39 3.27
N VAL A 79 8.39 14.95 3.90
CA VAL A 79 9.57 14.21 4.34
C VAL A 79 9.56 14.20 5.86
N LEU A 80 9.31 13.03 6.43
CA LEU A 80 9.21 12.80 7.87
C LEU A 80 10.57 12.32 8.37
N PRO A 81 11.13 12.94 9.43
CA PRO A 81 12.38 12.47 10.02
C PRO A 81 12.33 11.00 10.43
N ALA A 82 13.49 10.36 10.50
CA ALA A 82 13.61 9.04 11.12
C ALA A 82 13.09 9.07 12.57
N LYS A 83 12.47 7.98 13.02
CA LYS A 83 11.90 7.83 14.37
C LYS A 83 10.90 8.92 14.76
N PHE A 84 10.20 9.49 13.79
CA PHE A 84 9.23 10.56 14.04
C PHE A 84 7.94 10.00 14.66
N ASP A 85 7.45 10.64 15.72
CA ASP A 85 6.14 10.35 16.30
C ASP A 85 5.13 11.39 15.80
N GLY A 86 4.25 10.98 14.88
CA GLY A 86 3.18 11.83 14.36
C GLY A 86 2.05 12.06 15.37
N GLY A 87 2.06 11.34 16.49
CA GLY A 87 1.09 11.46 17.56
C GLY A 87 -0.32 11.08 17.14
N ARG A 88 -1.26 11.38 18.05
CA ARG A 88 -2.70 11.16 17.83
C ARG A 88 -3.30 12.32 17.03
N HIS A 89 -3.98 12.00 15.94
CA HIS A 89 -4.61 12.98 15.06
C HIS A 89 -5.69 12.33 14.18
N ASN A 90 -6.51 13.17 13.56
CA ASN A 90 -7.43 12.77 12.49
C ASN A 90 -6.81 13.08 11.12
N ALA A 91 -7.29 12.42 10.08
CA ALA A 91 -7.01 12.86 8.71
C ALA A 91 -7.52 14.30 8.50
N PRO A 92 -6.69 15.26 8.03
CA PRO A 92 -7.13 16.65 7.80
C PRO A 92 -8.18 16.78 6.69
N ALA A 93 -8.23 15.82 5.78
CA ALA A 93 -9.28 15.61 4.80
C ALA A 93 -9.40 14.10 4.52
N MET A 94 -10.50 13.69 3.89
CA MET A 94 -10.51 12.38 3.23
C MET A 94 -9.46 12.41 2.12
N GLN A 95 -8.48 11.53 2.17
CA GLN A 95 -7.32 11.62 1.30
C GLN A 95 -6.66 10.27 1.08
N TRP A 96 -6.01 10.15 -0.07
CA TRP A 96 -4.98 9.14 -0.26
C TRP A 96 -3.72 9.58 0.47
N VAL A 97 -3.08 8.63 1.16
CA VAL A 97 -1.71 8.78 1.64
C VAL A 97 -0.89 7.68 0.99
N VAL A 98 0.08 8.06 0.18
CA VAL A 98 0.98 7.13 -0.50
C VAL A 98 2.36 7.29 0.10
N PHE A 99 2.77 6.33 0.90
CA PHE A 99 4.13 6.24 1.42
C PHE A 99 5.05 5.81 0.29
N LEU A 100 5.96 6.69 -0.10
CA LEU A 100 6.92 6.47 -1.17
C LEU A 100 8.17 5.73 -0.67
N SER A 101 8.51 5.88 0.61
CA SER A 101 9.63 5.19 1.28
C SER A 101 9.39 5.12 2.79
N GLY A 102 10.23 4.38 3.51
CA GLY A 102 10.18 4.25 4.96
C GLY A 102 9.07 3.34 5.46
N LEU A 103 8.65 3.55 6.71
CA LEU A 103 7.66 2.73 7.40
C LEU A 103 6.72 3.60 8.23
N ALA A 104 5.41 3.38 8.08
CA ALA A 104 4.39 3.93 8.95
C ALA A 104 3.76 2.82 9.80
N HIS A 105 3.61 3.08 11.10
CA HIS A 105 2.89 2.23 12.04
C HIS A 105 1.67 2.99 12.55
N ILE A 106 0.49 2.44 12.30
CA ILE A 106 -0.79 3.05 12.64
C ILE A 106 -1.48 2.22 13.71
N THR A 107 -1.95 2.88 14.76
CA THR A 107 -2.72 2.27 15.86
C THR A 107 -3.97 3.07 16.17
N LEU A 108 -4.94 2.43 16.83
CA LEU A 108 -6.23 3.03 17.17
C LEU A 108 -6.37 3.20 18.69
N PRO A 109 -6.90 4.34 19.18
CA PRO A 109 -7.07 4.55 20.63
C PRO A 109 -8.04 3.56 21.32
N HIS A 110 -8.93 2.92 20.56
CA HIS A 110 -10.04 2.11 21.07
C HIS A 110 -10.10 0.69 20.49
N SER A 111 -9.01 0.23 19.88
CA SER A 111 -8.90 -1.11 19.30
C SER A 111 -7.45 -1.55 19.31
N ASP A 112 -7.24 -2.86 19.44
CA ASP A 112 -5.96 -3.54 19.33
C ASP A 112 -5.47 -3.73 17.88
N LYS A 113 -6.30 -3.37 16.88
CA LYS A 113 -5.90 -3.44 15.48
C LYS A 113 -4.86 -2.39 15.15
N GLU A 114 -3.90 -2.81 14.33
CA GLU A 114 -2.81 -1.99 13.85
C GLU A 114 -2.56 -2.21 12.36
N ALA A 115 -1.84 -1.27 11.74
CA ALA A 115 -1.37 -1.40 10.37
C ALA A 115 0.12 -1.01 10.28
N TRP A 116 0.87 -1.81 9.54
CA TRP A 116 2.27 -1.54 9.20
C TRP A 116 2.35 -1.32 7.70
N ILE A 117 2.60 -0.08 7.28
CA ILE A 117 2.60 0.32 5.88
C ILE A 117 4.03 0.64 5.47
N ARG A 118 4.63 -0.28 4.70
CA ARG A 118 5.93 -0.06 4.09
C ARG A 118 5.76 0.81 2.86
N GLY A 119 6.57 1.86 2.73
CA GLY A 119 6.56 2.69 1.54
C GLY A 119 7.00 1.94 0.28
N GLY A 120 6.59 2.42 -0.89
CA GLY A 120 6.85 1.80 -2.18
C GLY A 120 5.57 1.28 -2.83
N LYS A 121 5.65 0.15 -3.54
CA LYS A 121 4.53 -0.39 -4.35
C LYS A 121 3.25 -0.69 -3.54
N GLU A 122 3.41 -1.01 -2.26
CA GLU A 122 2.33 -1.34 -1.31
C GLU A 122 1.98 -0.18 -0.36
N GLY A 123 2.58 1.00 -0.58
CA GLY A 123 2.56 2.10 0.38
C GLY A 123 1.28 2.94 0.40
N ALA A 124 0.25 2.56 -0.36
CA ALA A 124 -0.98 3.33 -0.47
C ALA A 124 -1.98 2.96 0.63
N ILE A 125 -2.52 3.97 1.31
CA ILE A 125 -3.68 3.86 2.20
C ILE A 125 -4.70 4.94 1.88
N LEU A 126 -5.94 4.71 2.33
CA LEU A 126 -6.99 5.71 2.29
C LEU A 126 -7.35 6.14 3.72
N ALA A 127 -7.19 7.42 4.03
CA ALA A 127 -7.51 7.97 5.33
C ALA A 127 -8.82 8.77 5.25
N LEU A 128 -9.87 8.27 5.91
CA LEU A 128 -11.23 8.82 5.87
C LEU A 128 -11.73 9.33 7.23
N ASP A 129 -10.97 9.07 8.30
CA ASP A 129 -11.33 9.33 9.68
C ASP A 129 -11.15 10.81 10.08
N THR A 130 -11.76 11.70 9.32
CA THR A 130 -11.75 13.13 9.62
C THR A 130 -12.42 13.43 10.96
N VAL A 131 -12.13 14.61 11.53
CA VAL A 131 -12.73 15.10 12.79
C VAL A 131 -14.27 15.09 12.80
N SER A 132 -14.90 15.08 11.62
CA SER A 132 -16.36 15.05 11.50
C SER A 132 -17.00 13.68 11.74
N VAL A 133 -16.20 12.61 11.71
CA VAL A 133 -16.68 11.22 11.83
C VAL A 133 -15.93 10.39 12.88
N SER A 134 -14.76 10.84 13.33
CA SER A 134 -13.98 10.24 14.42
C SER A 134 -13.54 11.31 15.42
N GLY A 135 -13.87 11.13 16.70
CA GLY A 135 -13.55 12.11 17.74
C GLY A 135 -12.09 12.08 18.19
N ASP A 136 -11.48 10.89 18.24
CA ASP A 136 -10.11 10.72 18.72
C ASP A 136 -9.08 10.46 17.62
N GLY A 137 -9.54 10.14 16.39
CA GLY A 137 -8.65 9.84 15.27
C GLY A 137 -7.85 8.54 15.46
N HIS A 138 -6.67 8.52 14.86
CA HIS A 138 -5.69 7.44 14.94
C HIS A 138 -4.34 7.96 15.45
N ILE A 139 -3.40 7.06 15.69
CA ILE A 139 -2.00 7.40 16.02
C ILE A 139 -1.10 6.89 14.91
N THR A 140 -0.16 7.72 14.46
CA THR A 140 0.86 7.31 13.48
C THR A 140 2.25 7.53 14.02
N LYS A 141 3.10 6.50 13.91
CA LYS A 141 4.53 6.57 14.17
C LYS A 141 5.31 6.18 12.92
N TYR A 142 6.51 6.73 12.77
CA TYR A 142 7.44 6.42 11.70
C TYR A 142 8.73 5.87 12.31
N PRO A 143 8.73 4.58 12.69
CA PRO A 143 9.75 4.05 13.60
C PRO A 143 11.07 3.71 12.92
N SER A 144 11.16 3.80 11.59
CA SER A 144 12.36 3.47 10.84
C SER A 144 13.54 4.39 11.19
N ASP A 145 14.76 3.86 11.04
CA ASP A 145 16.01 4.63 11.09
C ASP A 145 16.22 5.51 9.85
N GLU A 146 15.43 5.32 8.80
CA GLU A 146 15.39 6.14 7.60
C GLU A 146 14.17 7.09 7.60
N VAL A 147 14.24 8.11 6.74
CA VAL A 147 13.14 9.04 6.52
C VAL A 147 11.95 8.34 5.87
N THR A 148 10.75 8.66 6.33
CA THR A 148 9.51 8.27 5.66
C THR A 148 9.08 9.40 4.72
N VAL A 149 8.89 9.08 3.45
CA VAL A 149 8.40 10.03 2.46
C VAL A 149 6.95 9.68 2.14
N ALA A 150 6.06 10.67 2.17
CA ALA A 150 4.64 10.47 1.90
C ALA A 150 4.10 11.54 0.95
N MET A 151 3.25 11.13 0.01
CA MET A 151 2.41 12.01 -0.77
C MET A 151 0.98 11.94 -0.24
N GLN A 152 0.41 13.07 0.13
CA GLN A 152 -1.00 13.16 0.52
C GLN A 152 -1.81 13.84 -0.58
N VAL A 153 -2.91 13.21 -1.00
CA VAL A 153 -3.77 13.70 -2.08
C VAL A 153 -5.21 13.79 -1.60
N PRO A 154 -5.71 15.02 -1.32
CA PRO A 154 -7.08 15.22 -0.85
C PRO A 154 -8.12 14.83 -1.90
N LEU A 155 -9.05 13.96 -1.48
CA LEU A 155 -10.21 13.63 -2.29
C LEU A 155 -11.16 14.84 -2.39
N LYS A 156 -11.93 14.85 -3.47
CA LYS A 156 -13.08 15.75 -3.57
C LYS A 156 -14.06 15.43 -2.45
N LYS A 157 -14.60 16.47 -1.79
CA LYS A 157 -15.49 16.31 -0.64
C LYS A 157 -16.60 15.29 -0.93
N LYS A 158 -16.74 14.31 -0.03
CA LYS A 158 -17.74 13.22 -0.08
C LYS A 158 -17.64 12.33 -1.34
N LYS A 159 -16.46 12.22 -1.95
CA LYS A 159 -16.21 11.35 -3.11
C LYS A 159 -15.16 10.29 -2.78
N VAL A 160 -15.55 9.37 -1.89
CA VAL A 160 -14.80 8.13 -1.65
C VAL A 160 -14.93 7.24 -2.90
N PRO A 161 -13.86 6.59 -3.39
CA PRO A 161 -13.94 5.63 -4.49
C PRO A 161 -14.93 4.50 -4.23
N GLY A 162 -15.45 3.90 -5.31
CA GLY A 162 -16.18 2.63 -5.20
C GLY A 162 -15.28 1.58 -4.57
N HIS A 163 -15.84 0.70 -3.75
CA HIS A 163 -15.07 -0.31 -3.06
C HIS A 163 -15.95 -1.45 -2.52
N GLN A 164 -15.33 -2.60 -2.36
CA GLN A 164 -15.81 -3.69 -1.52
C GLN A 164 -14.97 -3.76 -0.25
N VAL A 165 -15.63 -3.83 0.92
CA VAL A 165 -14.93 -4.15 2.18
C VAL A 165 -14.64 -5.65 2.20
N LEU A 166 -13.36 -6.02 2.24
CA LEU A 166 -12.93 -7.41 2.29
C LEU A 166 -13.04 -7.95 3.72
N HIS A 167 -12.49 -7.21 4.68
CA HIS A 167 -12.56 -7.56 6.09
C HIS A 167 -12.21 -6.36 6.98
N ASP A 168 -12.46 -6.55 8.28
CA ASP A 168 -12.06 -5.66 9.36
C ASP A 168 -10.55 -5.83 9.66
N GLY A 169 -9.86 -4.74 9.99
CA GLY A 169 -8.40 -4.64 10.11
C GLY A 169 -7.67 -4.30 8.81
N ALA A 170 -6.37 -4.03 8.90
CA ALA A 170 -5.52 -3.71 7.76
C ALA A 170 -5.39 -4.89 6.78
N CYS A 171 -5.16 -4.59 5.49
CA CYS A 171 -4.81 -5.60 4.49
C CYS A 171 -3.44 -6.24 4.83
N LYS A 172 -3.22 -7.49 4.43
CA LYS A 172 -2.06 -8.30 4.84
C LYS A 172 -1.48 -9.12 3.69
N GLY A 173 -0.16 -9.30 3.72
CA GLY A 173 0.53 -10.28 2.88
C GLY A 173 0.27 -10.06 1.38
N GLU A 174 -0.18 -11.11 0.70
CA GLU A 174 -0.45 -11.08 -0.74
C GLU A 174 -1.60 -10.15 -1.13
N GLU A 175 -2.47 -9.75 -0.19
CA GLU A 175 -3.61 -8.86 -0.48
C GLU A 175 -3.13 -7.49 -0.97
N VAL A 176 -1.99 -7.00 -0.48
CA VAL A 176 -1.45 -5.67 -0.85
C VAL A 176 -0.42 -5.72 -1.96
N SER A 177 0.11 -6.91 -2.28
CA SER A 177 1.10 -7.02 -3.34
C SER A 177 0.46 -6.60 -4.66
N LEU A 178 1.22 -5.89 -5.49
CA LEU A 178 0.99 -5.73 -6.93
C LEU A 178 2.12 -6.45 -7.66
#